data_AF-D3ID85-F1
#
_entry.id   AF-D3ID85-F1
#
_cell.length_a   1.000
_cell.length_b   1.000
_cell.length_c   1.000
_cell.angle_alpha   90.00
_cell.angle_beta   90.00
_cell.angle_gamma   90.00
#
_symmetry.space_group_name_H-M   'P 1'
#
loop_
_entity.id
_entity.type
_entity.pdbx_description
1 polymer ?
#
loop_
_entity_poly.entity_id
_entity_poly.type
_entity_poly.pdbx_seq_one_letter_code
_entity_poly.pdbx_strand_id
1 'polypeptide(L)'
;MDYKYINQLLNKYWEGATTLEEENILRSFFSQKDVPGSLIQFRALFVYEQEDKEQNVLGEQFDAQLLAMVGEDAPVKAQKITLTRRLMPLFKAAAMVAIVLTLGNAMVVSMSPDATSTKNSDAFSTTIHRGSSVAVNDSAVVDTMKQSNLSTQEMVNPID
;
A
#
# COMPACT_ATOMS: atom_id res chain seq x y z
N MET A 1 -0.66 5.79 -47.51
CA MET A 1 -0.60 4.45 -46.88
C MET A 1 -0.58 3.38 -47.97
N ASP A 2 0.13 2.28 -47.77
CA ASP A 2 0.20 1.18 -48.76
C ASP A 2 -0.94 0.17 -48.54
N TYR A 3 -1.91 0.17 -49.45
CA TYR A 3 -3.06 -0.72 -49.39
C TYR A 3 -2.69 -2.19 -49.56
N LYS A 4 -1.57 -2.51 -50.22
CA LYS A 4 -1.12 -3.90 -50.37
C LYS A 4 -0.71 -4.49 -49.04
N TYR A 5 -0.01 -3.69 -48.23
CA TYR A 5 0.41 -4.10 -46.90
C TYR A 5 -0.79 -4.34 -45.97
N ILE A 6 -1.79 -3.46 -46.00
CA ILE A 6 -3.03 -3.65 -45.20
C ILE A 6 -3.76 -4.94 -45.59
N ASN A 7 -3.85 -5.27 -46.89
CA ASN A 7 -4.47 -6.53 -47.33
C ASN A 7 -3.69 -7.76 -46.86
N GLN A 8 -2.35 -7.69 -46.87
CA GLN A 8 -1.51 -8.77 -46.35
C GLN A 8 -1.72 -8.96 -44.84
N LEU A 9 -1.76 -7.86 -44.08
CA LEU A 9 -2.06 -7.91 -42.65
C LEU A 9 -3.45 -8.47 -42.38
N LEU A 10 -4.44 -8.13 -43.21
CA LEU A 10 -5.79 -8.67 -43.08
C LEU A 10 -5.81 -10.19 -43.31
N ASN A 11 -5.08 -10.69 -44.30
CA ASN A 11 -4.96 -12.14 -44.51
C ASN A 11 -4.31 -12.84 -43.30
N LYS A 12 -3.21 -12.28 -42.78
CA LYS A 12 -2.58 -12.79 -41.55
C LYS A 12 -3.50 -12.72 -40.33
N TYR A 13 -4.32 -11.68 -40.23
CA TYR A 13 -5.27 -11.49 -39.13
C TYR A 13 -6.33 -12.60 -39.15
N TRP A 14 -6.82 -12.96 -40.33
CA TRP A 14 -7.73 -14.10 -40.50
C TRP A 14 -7.08 -15.45 -40.15
N GLU A 15 -5.78 -15.58 -40.36
CA GLU A 15 -5.00 -16.76 -39.96
C GLU A 15 -4.62 -16.75 -38.46
N GLY A 16 -4.89 -15.66 -37.74
CA GLY A 16 -4.49 -15.48 -36.34
C GLY A 16 -2.98 -15.34 -36.14
N ALA A 17 -2.24 -14.93 -37.18
CA ALA A 17 -0.79 -14.83 -37.20
C ALA A 17 -0.26 -13.37 -37.10
N THR A 18 -1.11 -12.43 -36.69
CA THR A 18 -0.74 -11.03 -36.49
C THR A 18 -0.08 -10.78 -35.14
N THR A 19 0.82 -9.80 -35.08
CA THR A 19 1.35 -9.28 -33.82
C THR A 19 0.52 -8.11 -33.29
N LEU A 20 0.66 -7.76 -32.02
CA LEU A 20 -0.05 -6.62 -31.41
C LEU A 20 0.23 -5.29 -32.13
N GLU A 21 1.46 -5.08 -32.59
CA GLU A 21 1.85 -3.90 -33.36
C GLU A 21 1.13 -3.85 -34.72
N GLU A 22 1.05 -4.98 -35.42
CA GLU A 22 0.33 -5.11 -36.69
C GLU A 22 -1.17 -4.85 -36.54
N GLU A 23 -1.78 -5.36 -35.46
CA GLU A 23 -3.18 -5.08 -35.16
C GLU A 23 -3.42 -3.61 -34.83
N ASN A 24 -2.48 -2.95 -34.13
CA ASN A 24 -2.57 -1.53 -33.85
C ASN A 24 -2.52 -0.70 -35.14
N ILE A 25 -1.73 -1.12 -36.13
CA ILE A 25 -1.71 -0.51 -37.47
C ILE A 25 -3.07 -0.68 -38.15
N LEU A 26 -3.68 -1.88 -38.10
CA LEU A 26 -5.03 -2.10 -38.66
C LEU A 26 -6.07 -1.20 -37.98
N ARG A 27 -6.08 -1.14 -36.63
CA ARG A 27 -6.98 -0.27 -35.86
C ARG A 27 -6.79 1.21 -36.21
N SER A 28 -5.55 1.66 -36.32
CA SER A 28 -5.21 3.03 -36.70
C SER A 28 -5.63 3.36 -38.14
N PHE A 29 -5.49 2.41 -39.06
CA PHE A 29 -5.90 2.56 -40.47
C PHE A 29 -7.42 2.69 -40.60
N PHE A 30 -8.19 1.79 -39.96
CA PHE A 30 -9.65 1.79 -40.06
C PHE A 30 -10.34 2.90 -39.25
N SER A 31 -9.63 3.51 -38.30
CA SER A 31 -10.07 4.73 -37.60
C SER A 31 -10.01 5.98 -38.47
N GLN A 32 -9.17 5.99 -39.52
CA GLN A 32 -9.09 7.11 -40.45
C GLN A 32 -10.35 7.21 -41.33
N LYS A 33 -10.69 8.44 -41.76
CA LYS A 33 -11.89 8.72 -42.57
C LYS A 33 -11.77 8.28 -44.04
N ASP A 34 -10.55 8.03 -44.52
CA ASP A 34 -10.25 7.71 -45.92
C ASP A 34 -9.86 6.23 -46.07
N VAL A 35 -10.85 5.35 -46.06
CA VAL A 35 -10.69 3.90 -46.28
C VAL A 35 -11.27 3.54 -47.65
N PRO A 36 -10.52 2.83 -48.52
CA PRO A 36 -11.02 2.46 -49.85
C PRO A 36 -12.24 1.55 -49.74
N GLY A 37 -13.17 1.70 -50.69
CA GLY A 37 -14.50 1.06 -50.64
C GLY A 37 -14.50 -0.47 -50.54
N SER A 38 -13.43 -1.16 -50.96
CA SER A 38 -13.30 -2.61 -50.78
C SER A 38 -12.99 -3.02 -49.34
N LEU A 39 -12.37 -2.14 -48.55
CA LEU A 39 -11.97 -2.41 -47.16
C LEU A 39 -12.97 -1.82 -46.16
N ILE A 40 -13.87 -0.93 -46.59
CA ILE A 40 -14.83 -0.25 -45.72
C ILE A 40 -15.74 -1.24 -44.98
N GLN A 41 -16.02 -2.40 -45.58
CA GLN A 41 -16.82 -3.47 -44.97
C GLN A 41 -16.19 -4.05 -43.70
N PHE A 42 -14.86 -3.98 -43.58
CA PHE A 42 -14.13 -4.47 -42.41
C PHE A 42 -13.96 -3.42 -41.32
N ARG A 43 -14.31 -2.15 -41.60
CA ARG A 43 -14.13 -1.04 -40.65
C ARG A 43 -14.78 -1.31 -39.30
N ALA A 44 -16.00 -1.85 -39.30
CA ALA A 44 -16.75 -2.12 -38.07
C ALA A 44 -16.02 -3.08 -37.11
N LEU A 45 -15.18 -3.99 -37.61
CA LEU A 45 -14.44 -4.95 -36.80
C LEU A 45 -13.34 -4.28 -35.96
N PHE A 46 -12.73 -3.22 -36.48
CA PHE A 46 -11.58 -2.57 -35.86
C PHE A 46 -11.95 -1.30 -35.09
N VAL A 47 -13.15 -0.76 -35.33
CA VAL A 47 -13.62 0.51 -34.78
C VAL A 47 -14.36 0.35 -33.45
N TYR A 48 -14.95 -0.82 -33.17
CA TYR A 48 -15.69 -1.10 -31.94
C TYR A 48 -14.92 -0.73 -30.67
N GLU A 49 -13.62 -1.07 -30.61
CA GLU A 49 -12.80 -0.75 -29.44
C GLU A 49 -12.57 0.77 -29.24
N GLN A 50 -12.61 1.58 -30.31
CA GLN A 50 -12.42 3.03 -30.19
C GLN A 50 -13.72 3.78 -29.91
N GLU A 51 -14.83 3.34 -30.51
CA GLU A 51 -16.12 4.04 -30.41
C GLU A 51 -16.90 3.66 -29.12
N ASP A 52 -16.80 2.42 -28.63
CA ASP A 52 -17.69 1.90 -27.58
C ASP A 52 -17.04 1.61 -26.22
N LYS A 53 -15.77 1.98 -26.01
CA LYS A 53 -15.07 1.80 -24.72
C LYS A 53 -15.79 2.43 -23.54
N GLU A 54 -16.51 3.53 -23.76
CA GLU A 54 -17.18 4.27 -22.69
C GLU A 54 -18.60 3.79 -22.40
N GLN A 55 -19.25 3.08 -23.33
CA GLN A 55 -20.70 2.80 -23.22
C GLN A 55 -21.02 1.38 -22.75
N ASN A 56 -20.10 0.43 -22.91
CA ASN A 56 -20.36 -0.98 -22.62
C ASN A 56 -19.55 -1.49 -21.41
N VAL A 57 -19.53 -0.70 -20.33
CA VAL A 57 -18.93 -1.12 -19.07
C VAL A 57 -19.88 -2.09 -18.38
N LEU A 58 -19.40 -3.29 -18.09
CA LEU A 58 -20.14 -4.30 -17.34
C LEU A 58 -20.43 -3.75 -15.93
N GLY A 59 -21.65 -3.97 -15.43
CA GLY A 59 -22.04 -3.47 -14.12
C GLY A 59 -21.31 -4.19 -12.98
N GLU A 60 -21.25 -3.56 -11.80
CA GLU A 60 -20.57 -4.10 -10.61
C GLU A 60 -21.03 -5.51 -10.20
N GLN A 61 -22.26 -5.90 -10.56
CA GLN A 61 -22.79 -7.24 -10.31
C GLN A 61 -22.06 -8.34 -11.12
N PHE A 62 -21.65 -8.03 -12.35
CA PHE A 62 -20.88 -8.95 -13.18
C PHE A 62 -19.50 -9.17 -12.59
N ASP A 63 -18.83 -8.09 -12.18
CA ASP A 63 -17.51 -8.16 -11.53
C ASP A 63 -17.57 -8.97 -10.24
N ALA A 64 -18.61 -8.76 -9.41
CA ALA A 64 -18.80 -9.52 -8.19
C ALA A 64 -19.02 -11.02 -8.45
N GLN A 65 -19.76 -11.38 -9.50
CA GLN A 65 -19.98 -12.77 -9.90
C GLN A 65 -18.71 -13.41 -10.49
N LEU A 66 -17.96 -12.66 -11.30
CA LEU A 66 -16.69 -13.10 -11.90
C LEU A 66 -15.65 -13.37 -10.82
N LEU A 67 -15.47 -12.44 -9.88
CA LEU A 67 -14.55 -12.59 -8.73
C LEU A 67 -14.93 -13.81 -7.87
N ALA A 68 -16.23 -14.01 -7.63
CA ALA A 68 -16.72 -15.19 -6.91
C ALA A 68 -16.43 -16.50 -7.64
N MET A 69 -16.43 -16.50 -8.98
CA MET A 69 -16.16 -17.68 -9.80
C MET A 69 -14.66 -18.00 -9.93
N VAL A 70 -13.80 -16.97 -9.96
CA VAL A 70 -12.34 -17.11 -10.01
C VAL A 70 -11.78 -17.59 -8.66
N GLY A 71 -12.55 -17.47 -7.57
CA GLY A 71 -12.17 -17.98 -6.26
C GLY A 71 -11.13 -17.11 -5.56
N GLU A 72 -10.89 -15.89 -6.03
CA GLU A 72 -10.18 -14.89 -5.25
C GLU A 72 -11.12 -14.41 -4.14
N ASP A 73 -10.77 -14.72 -2.90
CA ASP A 73 -11.45 -14.20 -1.72
C ASP A 73 -11.58 -12.69 -1.86
N ALA A 74 -12.82 -12.21 -1.97
CA ALA A 74 -13.16 -10.80 -2.10
C ALA A 74 -12.30 -9.98 -1.12
N PRO A 75 -11.74 -8.81 -1.53
CA PRO A 75 -10.86 -8.05 -0.67
C PRO A 75 -11.63 -7.71 0.60
N VAL A 76 -11.30 -8.39 1.69
CA VAL A 76 -11.87 -8.14 3.01
C VAL A 76 -11.63 -6.66 3.28
N LYS A 77 -12.72 -5.90 3.37
CA LYS A 77 -12.68 -4.48 3.74
C LYS A 77 -11.94 -4.39 5.07
N ALA A 78 -10.64 -4.06 5.01
CA ALA A 78 -9.79 -3.99 6.17
C ALA A 78 -10.33 -2.87 7.07
N GLN A 79 -11.11 -3.24 8.09
CA GLN A 79 -11.58 -2.29 9.07
C GLN A 79 -10.36 -1.77 9.82
N LYS A 80 -10.01 -0.50 9.59
CA LYS A 80 -8.92 0.16 10.30
C LYS A 80 -9.34 0.35 11.76
N ILE A 81 -8.93 -0.57 12.62
CA ILE A 81 -9.08 -0.39 14.07
C ILE A 81 -8.16 0.76 14.48
N THR A 82 -8.72 1.82 15.05
CA THR A 82 -7.96 2.96 15.56
C THR A 82 -7.23 2.59 16.87
N LEU A 83 -6.01 3.11 17.06
CA LEU A 83 -5.22 2.87 18.28
C LEU A 83 -5.98 3.23 19.56
N THR A 84 -6.83 4.25 19.49
CA THR A 84 -7.70 4.71 20.58
C THR A 84 -8.66 3.63 21.08
N ARG A 85 -9.21 2.79 20.18
CA ARG A 85 -10.09 1.67 20.55
C ARG A 85 -9.34 0.58 21.30
N ARG A 86 -8.05 0.36 20.98
CA ARG A 86 -7.20 -0.64 21.64
C ARG A 86 -6.75 -0.22 23.05
N LEU A 87 -6.62 1.08 23.30
CA LEU A 87 -6.20 1.62 24.61
C LEU A 87 -7.36 1.86 25.59
N MET A 88 -8.60 1.93 25.11
CA MET A 88 -9.81 2.09 25.93
C MET A 88 -9.92 1.14 27.14
N PRO A 89 -9.59 -0.17 27.08
CA PRO A 89 -9.62 -1.05 28.26
C PRO A 89 -8.59 -0.67 29.34
N LEU A 90 -7.44 -0.12 28.96
CA LEU A 90 -6.42 0.34 29.92
C LEU A 90 -6.87 1.60 30.64
N PHE A 91 -7.52 2.54 29.94
CA PHE A 91 -8.11 3.73 30.55
C PHE A 91 -9.23 3.37 31.54
N LYS A 92 -10.02 2.32 31.27
CA LYS A 92 -11.03 1.81 32.23
C LYS A 92 -10.38 1.28 33.50
N ALA A 93 -9.29 0.51 33.38
CA ALA A 93 -8.55 0.01 34.53
C ALA A 93 -7.93 1.16 35.34
N ALA A 94 -7.29 2.13 34.67
CA ALA A 94 -6.69 3.29 35.31
C ALA A 94 -7.73 4.14 36.06
N ALA A 95 -8.91 4.36 35.49
CA ALA A 95 -9.98 5.11 36.14
C ALA A 95 -10.47 4.42 37.43
N MET A 96 -10.60 3.09 37.44
CA MET A 96 -10.98 2.35 38.65
C MET A 96 -9.93 2.52 39.76
N VAL A 97 -8.65 2.37 39.41
CA VAL A 97 -7.54 2.56 40.37
C VAL A 97 -7.53 3.99 40.90
N ALA A 98 -7.73 4.99 40.03
CA ALA A 98 -7.80 6.38 40.43
C ALA A 98 -8.96 6.64 41.40
N ILE A 99 -10.17 6.12 41.13
CA ILE A 99 -11.32 6.26 42.03
C ILE A 99 -11.02 5.66 43.40
N VAL A 100 -10.49 4.44 43.46
CA VAL A 100 -10.15 3.76 44.72
C VAL A 100 -9.09 4.54 45.48
N LEU A 101 -8.06 5.04 44.80
CA LEU A 101 -6.99 5.82 45.42
C LEU A 101 -7.51 7.18 45.92
N THR A 102 -8.33 7.88 45.14
CA THR A 102 -8.93 9.17 45.50
C THR A 102 -9.87 9.02 46.70
N LEU A 103 -10.76 8.04 46.69
CA LEU A 103 -11.71 7.82 47.78
C LEU A 103 -11.01 7.29 49.04
N GLY A 104 -10.05 6.37 48.87
CA GLY A 104 -9.24 5.87 49.99
C GLY A 104 -8.42 6.96 50.67
N ASN A 105 -7.79 7.85 49.89
CA ASN A 105 -7.03 8.97 50.45
C ASN A 105 -7.94 10.02 51.12
N ALA A 106 -9.12 10.29 50.56
CA ALA A 106 -10.09 11.22 51.14
C ALA A 106 -10.66 10.75 52.49
N MET A 107 -10.90 9.45 52.67
CA MET A 107 -11.37 8.89 53.94
C MET A 107 -10.36 9.10 55.08
N VAL A 108 -9.08 8.82 54.82
CA VAL A 108 -8.00 9.02 55.81
C VAL A 108 -7.85 10.50 56.19
N VAL A 109 -7.94 11.40 55.22
CA VAL A 109 -7.90 12.85 55.47
C VAL A 109 -9.15 13.35 56.21
N SER A 110 -10.33 12.76 55.97
CA SER A 110 -11.58 13.18 56.63
C SER A 110 -11.69 12.79 58.11
N MET A 111 -10.88 11.82 58.58
CA MET A 111 -10.84 11.40 59.99
C MET A 111 -9.86 12.22 60.85
N SER A 112 -9.10 13.13 60.24
CA SER A 112 -8.19 14.06 60.92
C SER A 112 -8.65 15.50 60.69
N PRO A 113 -9.59 16.04 61.49
CA PRO A 113 -10.07 17.40 61.33
C PRO A 113 -9.13 18.38 62.04
N ASP A 114 -7.84 18.41 61.67
CA ASP A 114 -6.91 19.47 62.06
C ASP A 114 -5.68 19.47 61.14
N ALA A 115 -5.85 20.00 59.93
CA ALA A 115 -4.84 20.72 59.17
C ALA A 115 -5.51 21.35 57.95
N THR A 116 -5.89 22.61 58.12
CA THR A 116 -6.40 23.50 57.08
C THR A 116 -5.49 23.54 55.85
N SER A 117 -6.08 23.27 54.70
CA SER A 117 -5.84 23.92 53.40
C SER A 117 -4.52 24.69 53.24
N THR A 118 -3.56 24.07 52.54
CA THR A 118 -2.64 24.85 51.69
C THR A 118 -2.57 24.15 50.33
N LYS A 119 -3.12 24.84 49.33
CA LYS A 119 -2.78 24.66 47.93
C LYS A 119 -1.26 24.49 47.80
N ASN A 120 -0.79 23.60 46.93
CA ASN A 120 0.25 23.92 45.96
C ASN A 120 0.31 22.78 44.94
N SER A 121 -0.05 23.14 43.71
CA SER A 121 0.51 22.58 42.49
C SER A 121 2.03 22.49 42.64
N ASP A 122 2.58 21.30 42.77
CA ASP A 122 3.96 20.95 42.41
C ASP A 122 4.17 19.46 42.61
N ALA A 123 3.52 18.65 41.77
CA ALA A 123 3.90 17.23 41.58
C ALA A 123 4.83 17.08 40.37
N PHE A 124 5.58 18.13 40.04
CA PHE A 124 6.79 18.07 39.22
C PHE A 124 7.98 18.61 40.02
N SER A 125 8.18 18.09 41.23
CA SER A 125 9.50 18.15 41.84
C SER A 125 10.32 17.00 41.25
N THR A 126 11.08 17.31 40.21
CA THR A 126 12.25 16.54 39.79
C THR A 126 13.24 16.49 40.96
N THR A 127 12.98 15.61 41.92
CA THR A 127 13.98 15.22 42.91
C THR A 127 14.94 14.30 42.17
N ILE A 128 15.95 14.89 41.52
CA ILE A 128 17.13 14.16 41.07
C ILE A 128 17.84 13.68 42.34
N HIS A 129 17.38 12.55 42.87
CA HIS A 129 18.25 11.70 43.67
C HIS A 129 19.29 11.18 42.69
N ARG A 130 20.47 11.82 42.69
CA ARG A 130 21.69 11.28 42.10
C ARG A 130 22.12 10.06 42.90
N GLY A 131 21.33 9.00 42.82
CA GLY A 131 21.73 7.66 43.18
C GLY A 131 22.85 7.23 42.25
N SER A 132 23.78 6.45 42.79
CA SER A 132 24.93 5.88 42.10
C SER A 132 24.56 5.46 40.67
N SER A 133 25.16 6.14 39.70
CA SER A 133 24.99 5.88 38.27
C SER A 133 25.53 4.49 37.97
N VAL A 134 24.64 3.50 37.82
CA VAL A 134 24.99 2.11 37.43
C VAL A 134 25.14 1.93 35.92
N ALA A 135 25.10 3.02 35.15
CA ALA A 135 25.37 3.00 33.71
C ALA A 135 26.86 3.20 33.42
N VAL A 136 27.69 2.24 33.82
CA VAL A 136 29.08 2.12 33.37
C VAL A 136 29.47 0.65 33.32
N ASN A 137 28.74 -0.17 32.55
CA ASN A 137 29.35 -1.38 31.97
C ASN A 137 28.50 -2.04 30.87
N ASP A 138 27.95 -1.29 29.92
CA ASP A 138 27.63 -1.90 28.63
C ASP A 138 28.79 -1.61 27.68
N SER A 139 29.82 -2.45 27.77
CA SER A 139 30.84 -2.55 26.73
C SER A 139 30.14 -3.04 25.47
N ALA A 140 29.63 -2.09 24.67
CA ALA A 140 29.35 -2.33 23.27
C ALA A 140 30.70 -2.63 22.60
N VAL A 141 31.03 -3.92 22.52
CA VAL A 141 32.11 -4.43 21.68
C VAL A 141 31.67 -4.12 20.25
N VAL A 142 32.13 -2.99 19.72
CA VAL A 142 32.02 -2.68 18.30
C VAL A 142 32.91 -3.66 17.56
N ASP A 143 32.31 -4.77 17.15
CA ASP A 143 32.96 -5.76 16.31
C ASP A 143 33.43 -5.06 15.02
N THR A 144 34.74 -4.82 14.93
CA THR A 144 35.36 -4.19 13.78
C THR A 144 35.45 -5.26 12.71
N MET A 145 34.46 -5.30 11.82
CA MET A 145 34.56 -6.05 10.57
C MET A 145 35.75 -5.53 9.78
N LYS A 146 36.80 -6.36 9.68
CA LYS A 146 37.91 -6.15 8.77
C LYS A 146 37.36 -6.06 7.34
N GLN A 147 37.46 -4.89 6.73
CA GLN A 147 37.43 -4.77 5.27
C GLN A 147 38.68 -5.48 4.73
N SER A 148 38.52 -6.72 4.28
CA SER A 148 39.48 -7.33 3.37
C SER A 148 39.20 -6.79 1.97
N ASN A 149 40.14 -5.99 1.48
CA ASN A 149 40.21 -5.47 0.12
C ASN A 149 39.91 -6.59 -0.89
N LEU A 150 38.85 -6.40 -1.68
CA LEU A 150 38.60 -7.15 -2.90
C LEU A 150 39.69 -6.74 -3.89
N SER A 151 40.68 -7.61 -4.09
CA SER A 151 41.64 -7.47 -5.18
C SER A 151 40.88 -7.51 -6.50
N THR A 152 40.73 -6.35 -7.13
CA THR A 152 40.41 -6.21 -8.55
C THR A 152 41.52 -6.91 -9.33
N GLN A 153 41.24 -8.12 -9.81
CA GLN A 153 42.03 -8.77 -10.84
C GLN A 153 41.23 -8.71 -12.13
N GLU A 154 41.32 -7.56 -12.81
CA GLU A 154 41.20 -7.53 -14.27
C GLU A 154 42.27 -8.47 -14.85
N MET A 155 41.85 -9.39 -15.72
CA MET A 155 42.37 -9.48 -17.09
C MET A 155 41.61 -10.57 -17.82
N VAL A 156 40.56 -10.11 -18.52
CA VAL A 156 39.98 -10.74 -19.71
C VAL A 156 41.08 -10.89 -20.74
N ASN A 157 41.27 -12.10 -21.25
CA ASN A 157 42.06 -12.36 -22.46
C ASN A 157 41.25 -13.28 -23.38
N PRO A 158 40.80 -12.82 -24.56
CA PRO A 158 40.24 -13.66 -25.59
C PRO A 158 41.26 -13.83 -26.74
N ILE A 159 41.72 -15.07 -26.94
CA ILE A 159 42.32 -15.53 -28.21
C ILE A 159 41.82 -16.96 -28.43
N ASP A 160 40.74 -17.09 -29.21
CA ASP A 160 40.64 -17.91 -30.42
C ASP A 160 39.26 -17.68 -31.08
#